data_AF-A0AAN7UUC1-F1
#
_entry.id   AF-A0AAN7UUC1-F1
#
_cell.length_a   1.000
_cell.length_b   1.000
_cell.length_c   1.000
_cell.angle_alpha   90.00
_cell.angle_beta   90.00
_cell.angle_gamma   90.00
#
_symmetry.space_group_name_H-M   'P 1'
#
loop_
_entity.id
_entity.type
_entity.pdbx_description
1 polymer ?
#
loop_
_entity_poly.entity_id
_entity_poly.type
_entity_poly.pdbx_seq_one_letter_code
_entity_poly.pdbx_strand_id
1 'polypeptide(L)'
;MQRLNPWSVFSKRQVITRLWDCQTRSLRLKRTGRLRGEPFEPEFPPFDISDLVLDLDGENTKGVRIFDPELDGEPEPQPRAAKIKRELQPIKERLAEFEAEYEQNESNFRSIADDVFNPLHINDFDVLALALLDSANVQRMAAREPTSYASTLNSVLDQNGVPHIIRYNTFNTIQYMWARRRMLNDSLSLGIRRPMTFNGHLTFPKIDRLVTMAVKSEPGRRRLSDLCDELCESLLASQDADPSLKLTLINNVMINLDRDKLPISTKLYDLGILTSIKCNAILTTQDYIKRRLEHGNLDDESIHIILTKIKETSMVLDTFSYHAIQLDISSQLRAVFSLLTGYTPGEDEPTLSLRSLIDRKNPRSFHLYIQCLARLGAFRTLWHEYHETDSASYNPNTFAVKGSNINKDFAKGDHIASAILHALVDNPDMASLAGSPGFNNTAGQFWQDCQLDMLAISRSAEVLATPGKKVGDTQLSSIYGANWGIMCGIIQEPSIDKALPALQAFLMSKPSFS
;
A
#
# COMPACT_ATOMS: atom_id res chain seq x y z
N MET A 1 27.80 41.46 12.64
CA MET A 1 28.34 40.14 12.28
C MET A 1 28.16 39.20 13.46
N GLN A 2 27.00 38.54 13.54
CA GLN A 2 26.66 37.57 14.58
C GLN A 2 26.82 36.17 13.99
N ARG A 3 27.58 35.31 14.69
CA ARG A 3 27.73 33.89 14.35
C ARG A 3 26.49 33.14 14.82
N LEU A 4 25.82 32.48 13.88
CA LEU A 4 24.72 31.55 14.13
C LEU A 4 25.28 30.19 14.56
N ASN A 5 24.57 29.57 15.51
CA ASN A 5 24.78 28.25 16.10
C ASN A 5 24.91 27.12 15.05
N PRO A 6 25.70 26.06 15.30
CA PRO A 6 25.56 24.82 14.55
C PRO A 6 24.30 24.09 15.05
N TRP A 7 23.33 23.93 14.16
CA TRP A 7 22.09 23.21 14.42
C TRP A 7 22.37 21.71 14.43
N SER A 8 21.90 21.06 15.49
CA SER A 8 21.81 19.61 15.62
C SER A 8 21.08 19.00 14.42
N VAL A 9 21.78 18.18 13.65
CA VAL A 9 21.16 17.20 12.75
C VAL A 9 20.43 16.19 13.65
N PHE A 10 19.23 15.78 13.25
CA PHE A 10 18.28 14.90 13.96
C PHE A 10 17.30 15.61 14.90
N SER A 11 16.13 15.98 14.35
CA SER A 11 14.93 16.22 15.14
C SER A 11 14.37 14.89 15.67
N LYS A 12 14.31 14.78 16.99
CA LYS A 12 13.69 13.69 17.74
C LYS A 12 12.17 13.65 17.52
N ARG A 13 11.64 12.57 16.91
CA ARG A 13 10.32 11.88 17.10
C ARG A 13 10.13 10.88 15.94
N GLN A 14 9.53 9.69 16.04
CA GLN A 14 9.08 8.78 17.10
C GLN A 14 9.25 7.36 16.51
N VAL A 15 10.16 6.56 17.07
CA VAL A 15 10.50 5.19 16.61
C VAL A 15 9.41 4.15 16.94
N ILE A 16 8.39 4.56 17.69
CA ILE A 16 7.35 3.70 18.29
C ILE A 16 6.53 2.92 17.23
N THR A 17 6.37 3.43 16.01
CA THR A 17 5.53 2.79 14.98
C THR A 17 6.20 1.61 14.27
N ARG A 18 7.54 1.49 14.27
CA ARG A 18 8.23 0.43 13.52
C ARG A 18 8.41 -0.89 14.29
N LEU A 19 8.36 -0.85 15.62
CA LEU A 19 8.52 -2.05 16.47
C LEU A 19 7.20 -2.81 16.67
N TRP A 20 6.06 -2.13 16.57
CA TRP A 20 4.72 -2.73 16.70
C TRP A 20 4.41 -3.77 15.60
N ASP A 21 4.89 -3.53 14.37
CA ASP A 21 4.68 -4.44 13.23
C ASP A 21 5.53 -5.73 13.32
N CYS A 22 6.64 -5.70 14.06
CA CYS A 22 7.49 -6.89 14.27
C CYS A 22 6.97 -7.78 15.41
N GLN A 23 6.35 -7.21 16.45
CA GLN A 23 5.85 -7.97 17.60
C GLN A 23 4.51 -8.68 17.33
N THR A 24 3.66 -8.14 16.45
CA THR A 24 2.38 -8.79 16.10
C THR A 24 2.56 -10.07 15.27
N ARG A 25 3.71 -10.27 14.61
CA ARG A 25 4.02 -11.51 13.87
C ARG A 25 4.44 -12.68 14.76
N SER A 26 4.96 -12.44 15.97
CA SER A 26 5.46 -13.51 16.85
C SER A 26 4.39 -14.05 17.83
N LEU A 27 3.30 -13.33 18.08
CA LEU A 27 2.23 -13.77 18.98
C LEU A 27 1.18 -14.71 18.35
N ARG A 28 1.25 -14.99 17.04
CA ARG A 28 0.27 -15.86 16.33
C ARG A 28 0.71 -17.31 16.09
N LEU A 29 1.87 -17.73 16.58
CA LEU A 29 2.33 -19.12 16.47
C LEU A 29 2.59 -19.71 17.85
N LYS A 30 1.52 -20.22 18.49
CA LYS A 30 1.48 -21.40 19.39
C LYS A 30 0.09 -21.54 20.03
N ARG A 31 -0.89 -21.92 19.21
CA ARG A 31 -2.05 -22.70 19.67
C ARG A 31 -2.04 -24.01 18.89
N THR A 32 -1.18 -24.93 19.31
CA THR A 32 -1.15 -26.31 18.83
C THR A 32 -1.62 -27.22 19.95
N GLY A 33 -2.72 -27.91 19.67
CA GLY A 33 -3.16 -29.21 20.21
C GLY A 33 -2.78 -29.58 21.63
N ARG A 34 -3.79 -29.65 22.50
CA ARG A 34 -3.78 -30.54 23.67
C ARG A 34 -3.66 -31.99 23.19
N LEU A 35 -2.50 -32.61 23.39
CA LEU A 35 -2.40 -34.06 23.46
C LEU A 35 -2.73 -34.47 24.90
N ARG A 36 -3.75 -35.32 25.06
CA ARG A 36 -4.03 -36.03 26.32
C ARG A 36 -2.90 -37.02 26.54
N GLY A 37 -2.02 -36.72 27.49
CA GLY A 37 -1.11 -37.67 28.13
C GLY A 37 -1.35 -37.60 29.65
N GLU A 38 -1.25 -38.75 30.31
CA GLU A 38 -1.43 -38.89 31.76
C GLU A 38 -0.51 -37.95 32.56
N PRO A 39 -0.95 -37.48 33.75
CA PRO A 39 -0.17 -36.54 34.53
C PRO A 39 1.05 -37.26 35.10
N PHE A 40 2.24 -36.76 34.76
CA PHE A 40 3.46 -37.07 35.53
C PHE A 40 3.26 -36.53 36.95
N GLU A 41 3.35 -37.41 37.95
CA GLU A 41 3.47 -37.01 39.35
C GLU A 41 4.77 -36.21 39.51
N PRO A 42 4.72 -34.94 39.95
CA PRO A 42 5.93 -34.20 40.27
C PRO A 42 6.53 -34.74 41.57
N GLU A 43 7.72 -35.34 41.49
CA GLU A 43 8.56 -35.81 42.62
C GLU A 43 9.11 -34.68 43.53
N PHE A 44 8.65 -33.45 43.37
CA PHE A 44 9.04 -32.33 44.23
C PHE A 44 7.80 -31.76 44.92
N PRO A 45 7.79 -31.64 46.27
CA PRO A 45 6.71 -30.97 46.94
C PRO A 45 6.62 -29.54 46.38
N PRO A 46 5.46 -29.11 45.86
CA PRO A 46 5.31 -27.74 45.40
C PRO A 46 5.64 -26.84 46.59
N PHE A 47 6.58 -25.92 46.41
CA PHE A 47 6.82 -24.88 47.40
C PHE A 47 5.51 -24.11 47.56
N ASP A 48 4.92 -24.18 48.75
CA ASP A 48 3.76 -23.40 49.12
C ASP A 48 4.22 -21.94 49.16
N ILE A 49 4.01 -21.24 48.05
CA ILE A 49 4.28 -19.81 47.99
C ILE A 49 3.24 -19.17 48.88
N SER A 50 3.68 -18.63 50.01
CA SER A 50 2.84 -17.84 50.90
C SER A 50 2.00 -16.86 50.09
N ASP A 51 0.68 -16.87 50.29
CA ASP A 51 -0.28 -15.93 49.70
C ASP A 51 0.09 -14.45 49.95
N LEU A 52 1.10 -14.19 50.80
CA LEU A 52 1.58 -12.86 51.15
C LEU A 52 2.52 -12.22 50.11
N VAL A 53 2.90 -12.89 49.01
CA VAL A 53 3.97 -12.40 48.10
C VAL A 53 3.47 -12.08 46.68
N LEU A 54 2.16 -12.12 46.40
CA LEU A 54 1.58 -11.76 45.10
C LEU A 54 0.49 -10.70 45.19
N ASP A 55 0.69 -9.65 45.99
CA ASP A 55 -0.27 -8.55 46.16
C ASP A 55 0.40 -7.17 46.04
N LEU A 56 0.97 -6.85 44.87
CA LEU A 56 1.48 -5.48 44.60
C LEU A 56 0.68 -4.68 43.56
N ASP A 57 -0.20 -5.31 42.77
CA ASP A 57 -0.87 -4.61 41.64
C ASP A 57 -2.42 -4.70 41.67
N GLY A 58 -3.00 -5.25 42.74
CA GLY A 58 -4.45 -5.43 42.87
C GLY A 58 -5.16 -4.20 43.44
N GLU A 59 -5.33 -3.13 42.67
CA GLU A 59 -6.35 -2.13 43.02
C GLU A 59 -7.73 -2.83 42.97
N ASN A 60 -8.38 -2.97 44.14
CA ASN A 60 -9.72 -3.56 44.42
C ASN A 60 -9.80 -4.99 44.98
N THR A 61 -8.71 -5.60 45.46
CA THR A 61 -8.83 -6.86 46.24
C THR A 61 -9.17 -6.59 47.71
N LYS A 62 -10.07 -7.40 48.28
CA LYS A 62 -10.67 -7.23 49.64
C LYS A 62 -9.68 -7.26 50.82
N GLY A 63 -8.38 -7.47 50.58
CA GLY A 63 -7.33 -7.52 51.60
C GLY A 63 -6.31 -6.39 51.55
N VAL A 64 -6.37 -5.50 50.55
CA VAL A 64 -5.40 -4.41 50.39
C VAL A 64 -5.81 -3.20 51.22
N ARG A 65 -4.87 -2.64 52.00
CA ARG A 65 -5.03 -1.40 52.77
C ARG A 65 -5.49 -0.28 51.84
N ILE A 66 -6.54 0.44 52.25
CA ILE A 66 -7.04 1.61 51.52
C ILE A 66 -5.93 2.67 51.48
N PHE A 67 -5.71 3.27 50.30
CA PHE A 67 -4.75 4.36 50.09
C PHE A 67 -4.93 5.47 51.13
N ASP A 68 -3.85 5.84 51.81
CA ASP A 68 -3.84 6.81 52.89
C ASP A 68 -3.04 8.06 52.46
N PRO A 69 -3.69 9.18 52.12
CA PRO A 69 -3.02 10.37 51.58
C PRO A 69 -1.95 10.97 52.49
N GLU A 70 -2.05 10.75 53.81
CA GLU A 70 -1.07 11.28 54.77
C GLU A 70 0.23 10.46 54.81
N LEU A 71 0.16 9.17 54.46
CA LEU A 71 1.31 8.24 54.46
C LEU A 71 1.84 7.97 53.04
N ASP A 72 0.96 7.88 52.04
CA ASP A 72 1.27 7.44 50.67
C ASP A 72 1.47 8.61 49.69
N GLY A 73 1.20 9.86 50.12
CA GLY A 73 1.40 11.09 49.36
C GLY A 73 0.25 11.42 48.40
N GLU A 74 0.51 12.28 47.40
CA GLU A 74 -0.49 12.62 46.38
C GLU A 74 -0.52 11.53 45.27
N PRO A 75 -1.71 10.99 44.94
CA PRO A 75 -1.83 10.04 43.86
C PRO A 75 -1.46 10.71 42.53
N GLU A 76 -0.64 10.03 41.71
CA GLU A 76 -0.30 10.56 40.38
C GLU A 76 -1.60 10.81 39.60
N PRO A 77 -1.84 12.03 39.08
CA PRO A 77 -3.14 12.46 38.55
C PRO A 77 -3.62 11.65 37.34
N GLN A 78 -2.75 10.82 36.76
CA GLN A 78 -3.06 9.89 35.68
C GLN A 78 -2.31 8.56 35.88
N PRO A 79 -2.85 7.61 36.67
CA PRO A 79 -2.16 6.35 37.01
C PRO A 79 -1.80 5.52 35.77
N ARG A 80 -2.62 5.58 34.71
CA ARG A 80 -2.34 4.93 33.42
C ARG A 80 -1.11 5.51 32.71
N ALA A 81 -0.94 6.83 32.72
CA ALA A 81 0.19 7.49 32.06
C ALA A 81 1.50 7.22 32.80
N ALA A 82 1.47 7.18 34.13
CA ALA A 82 2.61 6.84 34.97
C ALA A 82 3.05 5.38 34.79
N LYS A 83 2.09 4.43 34.76
CA LYS A 83 2.37 3.02 34.49
C LYS A 83 3.05 2.82 33.13
N ILE A 84 2.50 3.42 32.08
CA ILE A 84 3.09 3.40 30.72
C ILE A 84 4.50 4.01 30.73
N LYS A 85 4.72 5.09 31.48
CA LYS A 85 6.04 5.72 31.58
C LYS A 85 7.07 4.80 32.25
N ARG A 86 6.69 4.08 33.32
CA ARG A 86 7.56 3.12 34.02
C ARG A 86 7.87 1.89 33.15
N GLU A 87 6.88 1.36 32.43
CA GLU A 87 7.07 0.23 31.51
C GLU A 87 7.97 0.60 30.31
N LEU A 88 7.85 1.83 29.79
CA LEU A 88 8.64 2.29 28.64
C LEU A 88 10.06 2.77 29.01
N GLN A 89 10.33 3.04 30.28
CA GLN A 89 11.62 3.55 30.73
C GLN A 89 12.80 2.61 30.45
N PRO A 90 12.77 1.31 30.81
CA PRO A 90 13.87 0.38 30.50
C PRO A 90 14.08 0.20 28.99
N ILE A 91 13.01 0.29 28.20
CA ILE A 91 13.09 0.22 26.74
C ILE A 91 13.81 1.46 26.19
N LYS A 92 13.52 2.65 26.73
CA LYS A 92 14.19 3.89 26.34
C LYS A 92 15.66 3.88 26.73
N GLU A 93 15.99 3.38 27.91
CA GLU A 93 17.37 3.22 28.37
C GLU A 93 18.13 2.26 27.46
N ARG A 94 17.54 1.11 27.12
CA ARG A 94 18.15 0.16 26.19
C ARG A 94 18.31 0.72 24.78
N LEU A 95 17.37 1.54 24.32
CA LEU A 95 17.47 2.23 23.03
C LEU A 95 18.61 3.25 23.04
N ALA A 96 18.75 4.02 24.13
CA ALA A 96 19.83 4.99 24.28
C ALA A 96 21.21 4.31 24.34
N GLU A 97 21.32 3.18 25.05
CA GLU A 97 22.54 2.34 25.04
C GLU A 97 22.86 1.86 23.63
N PHE A 98 21.87 1.36 22.90
CA PHE A 98 22.06 0.90 21.52
C PHE A 98 22.47 2.04 20.58
N GLU A 99 21.87 3.22 20.70
CA GLU A 99 22.25 4.41 19.92
C GLU A 99 23.69 4.82 20.22
N ALA A 100 24.11 4.82 21.49
CA ALA A 100 25.49 5.12 21.88
C ALA A 100 26.48 4.07 21.35
N GLU A 101 26.16 2.78 21.45
CA GLU A 101 26.97 1.69 20.86
C GLU A 101 27.05 1.82 19.33
N TYR A 102 25.95 2.20 18.68
CA TYR A 102 25.91 2.42 17.25
C TYR A 102 26.80 3.60 16.83
N GLU A 103 26.70 4.75 17.49
CA GLU A 103 27.53 5.93 17.21
C GLU A 103 29.02 5.64 17.46
N GLN A 104 29.33 4.89 18.52
CA GLN A 104 30.69 4.45 18.81
C GLN A 104 31.21 3.51 17.71
N ASN A 105 30.41 2.53 17.29
CA ASN A 105 30.78 1.60 16.23
C ASN A 105 30.91 2.29 14.88
N GLU A 106 30.03 3.25 14.56
CA GLU A 106 30.12 4.05 13.35
C GLU A 106 31.38 4.93 13.36
N SER A 107 31.71 5.54 14.50
CA SER A 107 32.95 6.31 14.66
C SER A 107 34.19 5.43 14.52
N ASN A 108 34.19 4.24 15.11
CA ASN A 108 35.25 3.24 14.92
C ASN A 108 35.35 2.84 13.44
N PHE A 109 34.23 2.55 12.79
CA PHE A 109 34.20 2.21 11.37
C PHE A 109 34.74 3.33 10.49
N ARG A 110 34.38 4.58 10.77
CA ARG A 110 34.92 5.76 10.05
C ARG A 110 36.42 5.92 10.28
N SER A 111 36.90 5.76 11.52
CA SER A 111 38.35 5.80 11.80
C SER A 111 39.13 4.71 11.06
N ILE A 112 38.56 3.50 10.96
CA ILE A 112 39.12 2.39 10.20
C ILE A 112 39.05 2.68 8.69
N ALA A 113 37.97 3.29 8.21
CA ALA A 113 37.80 3.65 6.81
C ALA A 113 38.76 4.77 6.37
N ASP A 114 39.03 5.74 7.25
CA ASP A 114 39.90 6.89 6.99
C ASP A 114 41.40 6.50 7.04
N ASP A 115 41.76 5.46 7.80
CA ASP A 115 43.12 4.92 7.85
C ASP A 115 43.45 4.10 6.60
N VAL A 116 44.10 4.75 5.63
CA VAL A 116 44.54 4.16 4.36
C VAL A 116 45.44 2.93 4.54
N PHE A 117 46.12 2.81 5.69
CA PHE A 117 47.04 1.70 6.01
C PHE A 117 46.44 0.70 7.00
N ASN A 118 45.13 0.74 7.24
CA ASN A 118 44.50 -0.22 8.12
C ASN A 118 44.63 -1.64 7.54
N PRO A 119 45.00 -2.66 8.35
CA PRO A 119 45.13 -4.04 7.90
C PRO A 119 43.87 -4.65 7.28
N LEU A 120 42.69 -4.05 7.51
CA LEU A 120 41.42 -4.47 6.91
C LEU A 120 41.19 -3.93 5.48
N HIS A 121 42.04 -3.01 5.01
CA HIS A 121 42.03 -2.54 3.62
C HIS A 121 43.04 -3.31 2.80
N ILE A 122 42.68 -3.57 1.55
CA ILE A 122 43.58 -4.16 0.56
C ILE A 122 44.16 -3.02 -0.27
N ASN A 123 45.43 -2.70 -0.07
CA ASN A 123 46.14 -1.67 -0.81
C ASN A 123 46.77 -2.23 -2.09
N ASP A 124 47.12 -1.36 -3.04
CA ASP A 124 47.86 -1.71 -4.25
C ASP A 124 49.21 -2.37 -3.91
N PHE A 125 49.83 -1.94 -2.82
CA PHE A 125 51.08 -2.51 -2.32
C PHE A 125 50.92 -3.94 -1.82
N ASP A 126 49.78 -4.32 -1.24
CA ASP A 126 49.53 -5.70 -0.77
C ASP A 126 49.36 -6.65 -1.96
N VAL A 127 48.66 -6.19 -2.99
CA VAL A 127 48.50 -6.93 -4.26
C VAL A 127 49.85 -7.08 -4.97
N LEU A 128 50.65 -6.00 -5.01
CA LEU A 128 51.97 -6.01 -5.62
C LEU A 128 52.95 -6.89 -4.84
N ALA A 129 52.96 -6.82 -3.51
CA ALA A 129 53.79 -7.65 -2.64
C ALA A 129 53.47 -9.14 -2.84
N LEU A 130 52.18 -9.49 -2.91
CA LEU A 130 51.75 -10.86 -3.15
C LEU A 130 52.17 -11.35 -4.55
N ALA A 131 52.10 -10.49 -5.58
CA ALA A 131 52.56 -10.81 -6.93
C ALA A 131 54.10 -10.99 -7.01
N LEU A 132 54.87 -10.21 -6.24
CA LEU A 132 56.34 -10.28 -6.23
C LEU A 132 56.85 -11.50 -5.47
N LEU A 133 56.18 -11.89 -4.39
CA LEU A 133 56.56 -13.05 -3.56
C LEU A 133 56.26 -14.40 -4.23
N ASP A 134 55.33 -14.43 -5.19
CA ASP A 134 55.02 -15.63 -6.00
C ASP A 134 56.00 -15.86 -7.15
N SER A 135 56.91 -14.91 -7.41
CA SER A 135 57.94 -15.15 -8.40
C SER A 135 58.85 -16.29 -7.92
N ALA A 136 58.79 -17.42 -8.63
CA ALA A 136 59.50 -18.68 -8.33
C ALA A 136 61.03 -18.54 -8.13
N ASN A 137 61.60 -17.36 -8.34
CA ASN A 137 63.00 -17.05 -8.11
C ASN A 137 63.34 -16.66 -6.64
N VAL A 138 62.36 -16.29 -5.80
CA VAL A 138 62.64 -15.92 -4.40
C VAL A 138 62.91 -17.15 -3.53
N GLN A 139 62.31 -18.30 -3.85
CA GLN A 139 62.59 -19.57 -3.14
C GLN A 139 64.04 -20.06 -3.31
N ARG A 140 64.77 -19.60 -4.34
CA ARG A 140 66.19 -19.98 -4.55
C ARG A 140 67.20 -19.04 -3.89
N MET A 141 66.80 -17.83 -3.49
CA MET A 141 67.70 -16.89 -2.81
C MET A 141 67.42 -16.72 -1.31
N ALA A 142 66.25 -17.14 -0.81
CA ALA A 142 65.85 -16.96 0.59
C ALA A 142 66.31 -18.07 1.56
N ALA A 143 67.56 -18.53 1.43
CA ALA A 143 68.21 -19.38 2.44
C ALA A 143 68.71 -18.57 3.66
N ARG A 144 68.41 -17.26 3.71
CA ARG A 144 68.59 -16.41 4.91
C ARG A 144 67.28 -15.68 5.20
N GLU A 145 66.59 -16.19 6.22
CA GLU A 145 65.48 -15.59 6.98
C GLU A 145 64.38 -14.82 6.20
N PRO A 146 63.37 -15.52 5.63
CA PRO A 146 62.14 -14.90 5.12
C PRO A 146 60.92 -15.07 6.06
N THR A 147 61.11 -15.46 7.31
CA THR A 147 59.99 -15.80 8.22
C THR A 147 59.16 -14.59 8.65
N SER A 148 59.74 -13.37 8.68
CA SER A 148 59.03 -12.18 9.17
C SER A 148 58.00 -11.63 8.18
N TYR A 149 58.23 -11.70 6.87
CA TYR A 149 57.34 -11.05 5.89
C TYR A 149 56.24 -11.98 5.39
N ALA A 150 56.53 -13.27 5.21
CA ALA A 150 55.53 -14.28 4.86
C ALA A 150 54.48 -14.47 5.97
N SER A 151 54.88 -14.37 7.24
CA SER A 151 53.94 -14.36 8.38
C SER A 151 53.08 -13.10 8.41
N THR A 152 53.67 -11.93 8.13
CA THR A 152 52.93 -10.67 8.01
C THR A 152 51.90 -10.72 6.88
N LEU A 153 52.27 -11.22 5.70
CA LEU A 153 51.34 -11.37 4.56
C LEU A 153 50.22 -12.36 4.88
N ASN A 154 50.52 -13.50 5.49
CA ASN A 154 49.49 -14.45 5.89
C ASN A 154 48.52 -13.83 6.92
N SER A 155 49.03 -13.06 7.88
CA SER A 155 48.20 -12.31 8.82
C SER A 155 47.32 -11.27 8.12
N VAL A 156 47.83 -10.57 7.11
CA VAL A 156 47.04 -9.63 6.30
C VAL A 156 45.95 -10.37 5.52
N LEU A 157 46.26 -11.52 4.92
CA LEU A 157 45.27 -12.35 4.22
C LEU A 157 44.20 -12.94 5.15
N ASP A 158 44.58 -13.30 6.38
CA ASP A 158 43.67 -13.76 7.44
C ASP A 158 42.73 -12.64 7.88
N GLN A 159 43.28 -11.45 8.18
CA GLN A 159 42.51 -10.27 8.57
C GLN A 159 41.57 -9.80 7.45
N ASN A 160 41.99 -9.96 6.18
CA ASN A 160 41.17 -9.70 5.00
C ASN A 160 40.25 -10.87 4.62
N GLY A 161 40.10 -11.90 5.47
CA GLY A 161 39.16 -12.99 5.29
C GLY A 161 39.31 -13.75 3.96
N VAL A 162 40.52 -13.81 3.40
CA VAL A 162 40.81 -14.56 2.17
C VAL A 162 40.81 -16.05 2.51
N PRO A 163 39.93 -16.89 1.95
CA PRO A 163 39.88 -18.31 2.30
C PRO A 163 41.20 -19.03 2.03
N HIS A 164 41.71 -19.84 2.97
CA HIS A 164 42.98 -20.57 2.82
C HIS A 164 43.05 -21.41 1.54
N ILE A 165 41.92 -21.98 1.11
CA ILE A 165 41.80 -22.79 -0.12
C ILE A 165 42.20 -21.99 -1.37
N ILE A 166 41.99 -20.68 -1.38
CA ILE A 166 42.28 -19.80 -2.51
C ILE A 166 43.76 -19.35 -2.49
N ARG A 167 44.41 -19.38 -1.32
CA ARG A 167 45.79 -18.91 -1.09
C ARG A 167 46.87 -19.75 -1.76
N TYR A 168 46.57 -21.00 -2.11
CA TYR A 168 47.52 -21.88 -2.80
C TYR A 168 47.80 -21.47 -4.25
N ASN A 169 46.97 -20.58 -4.80
CA ASN A 169 47.17 -20.03 -6.14
C ASN A 169 47.15 -18.50 -6.04
N THR A 170 48.31 -17.90 -6.25
CA THR A 170 48.52 -16.45 -6.20
C THR A 170 47.62 -15.72 -7.18
N PHE A 171 47.39 -16.25 -8.38
CA PHE A 171 46.45 -15.64 -9.33
C PHE A 171 45.03 -15.56 -8.76
N ASN A 172 44.53 -16.64 -8.17
CA ASN A 172 43.20 -16.66 -7.56
C ASN A 172 43.13 -15.77 -6.31
N THR A 173 44.21 -15.71 -5.53
CA THR A 173 44.34 -14.84 -4.36
C THR A 173 44.28 -13.38 -4.75
N ILE A 174 45.04 -12.99 -5.77
CA ILE A 174 45.00 -11.66 -6.37
C ILE A 174 43.60 -11.36 -6.87
N GLN A 175 42.97 -12.24 -7.66
CA GLN A 175 41.61 -12.02 -8.16
C GLN A 175 40.60 -11.81 -7.03
N TYR A 176 40.68 -12.59 -5.94
CA TYR A 176 39.84 -12.44 -4.77
C TYR A 176 40.08 -11.10 -4.06
N MET A 177 41.34 -10.70 -3.89
CA MET A 177 41.72 -9.42 -3.30
C MET A 177 41.22 -8.23 -4.13
N TRP A 178 41.33 -8.29 -5.46
CA TRP A 178 40.75 -7.29 -6.38
C TRP A 178 39.23 -7.24 -6.31
N ALA A 179 38.55 -8.40 -6.26
CA ALA A 179 37.10 -8.46 -6.14
C ALA A 179 36.63 -7.83 -4.83
N ARG A 180 37.29 -8.15 -3.71
CA ARG A 180 36.99 -7.58 -2.39
C ARG A 180 37.26 -6.08 -2.33
N ARG A 181 38.37 -5.63 -2.90
CA ARG A 181 38.68 -4.19 -3.03
C ARG A 181 37.66 -3.46 -3.90
N ARG A 182 37.21 -4.06 -5.01
CA ARG A 182 36.10 -3.51 -5.81
C ARG A 182 34.81 -3.41 -5.01
N MET A 183 34.49 -4.40 -4.17
CA MET A 183 33.29 -4.34 -3.31
C MET A 183 33.39 -3.25 -2.24
N LEU A 184 34.56 -3.08 -1.61
CA LEU A 184 34.82 -2.02 -0.63
C LEU A 184 34.77 -0.63 -1.29
N ASN A 185 35.43 -0.48 -2.43
CA ASN A 185 35.39 0.76 -3.21
C ASN A 185 33.99 1.02 -3.79
N ASP A 186 33.23 0.01 -4.17
CA ASP A 186 31.83 0.17 -4.57
C ASP A 186 30.97 0.59 -3.38
N SER A 187 31.22 0.05 -2.17
CA SER A 187 30.49 0.48 -0.96
C SER A 187 30.79 1.92 -0.53
N LEU A 188 32.03 2.39 -0.70
CA LEU A 188 32.46 3.76 -0.42
C LEU A 188 32.09 4.75 -1.55
N SER A 189 32.14 4.33 -2.81
CA SER A 189 31.75 5.14 -3.98
C SER A 189 30.24 5.17 -4.24
N LEU A 190 29.46 4.28 -3.66
CA LEU A 190 27.99 4.37 -3.66
C LEU A 190 27.47 5.62 -2.93
N GLY A 191 28.30 6.28 -2.11
CA GLY A 191 27.99 7.58 -1.52
C GLY A 191 28.17 8.77 -2.49
N ILE A 192 28.98 8.64 -3.55
CA ILE A 192 29.39 9.78 -4.38
C ILE A 192 29.49 9.35 -5.86
N ARG A 193 28.45 9.68 -6.64
CA ARG A 193 28.47 9.84 -8.13
C ARG A 193 28.39 8.61 -9.06
N ARG A 194 27.56 7.60 -8.81
CA ARG A 194 26.96 6.91 -9.99
C ARG A 194 25.80 7.77 -10.51
N PRO A 195 25.73 8.09 -11.82
CA PRO A 195 24.53 8.67 -12.40
C PRO A 195 23.42 7.65 -12.21
N MET A 196 22.37 8.04 -11.50
CA MET A 196 21.17 7.23 -11.38
C MET A 196 20.51 7.30 -12.76
N THR A 197 20.46 6.19 -13.48
CA THR A 197 19.76 6.09 -14.77
C THR A 197 18.87 4.88 -14.71
N PHE A 198 17.58 5.05 -14.94
CA PHE A 198 16.66 3.92 -15.00
C PHE A 198 16.66 3.26 -16.39
N ASN A 199 17.18 3.97 -17.40
CA ASN A 199 17.41 3.47 -18.75
C ASN A 199 18.26 2.20 -18.75
N GLY A 200 17.65 1.06 -19.11
CA GLY A 200 18.30 -0.26 -19.22
C GLY A 200 18.10 -1.20 -18.03
N HIS A 201 17.37 -0.80 -16.98
CA HIS A 201 17.04 -1.66 -15.85
C HIS A 201 15.60 -2.17 -15.94
N LEU A 202 15.43 -3.42 -16.42
CA LEU A 202 14.11 -4.01 -16.68
C LEU A 202 13.53 -4.80 -15.49
N THR A 203 14.34 -5.12 -14.48
CA THR A 203 13.89 -5.98 -13.37
C THR A 203 13.55 -5.16 -12.12
N PHE A 204 12.36 -5.41 -11.55
CA PHE A 204 11.88 -4.71 -10.36
C PHE A 204 12.86 -4.71 -9.18
N PRO A 205 13.56 -5.80 -8.81
CA PRO A 205 14.51 -5.77 -7.69
C PRO A 205 15.68 -4.79 -7.90
N LYS A 206 16.09 -4.55 -9.15
CA LYS A 206 17.13 -3.56 -9.45
C LYS A 206 16.59 -2.14 -9.28
N ILE A 207 15.37 -1.89 -9.76
CA ILE A 207 14.68 -0.60 -9.59
C ILE A 207 14.49 -0.30 -8.10
N ASP A 208 13.93 -1.26 -7.34
CA ASP A 208 13.71 -1.13 -5.90
C ASP A 208 15.00 -0.85 -5.13
N ARG A 209 16.09 -1.57 -5.43
CA ARG A 209 17.40 -1.32 -4.80
C ARG A 209 17.91 0.10 -5.09
N LEU A 210 17.82 0.56 -6.34
CA LEU A 210 18.26 1.90 -6.73
C LEU A 210 17.44 2.98 -6.03
N VAL A 211 16.12 2.84 -6.04
CA VAL A 211 15.21 3.77 -5.37
C VAL A 211 15.45 3.80 -3.86
N THR A 212 15.53 2.63 -3.21
CA THR A 212 15.79 2.51 -1.77
C THR A 212 17.12 3.16 -1.38
N MET A 213 18.14 3.07 -2.23
CA MET A 213 19.41 3.77 -2.02
C MET A 213 19.27 5.29 -2.19
N ALA A 214 18.60 5.74 -3.25
CA ALA A 214 18.42 7.17 -3.52
C ALA A 214 17.61 7.86 -2.42
N VAL A 215 16.55 7.21 -1.92
CA VAL A 215 15.66 7.74 -0.88
C VAL A 215 16.39 8.03 0.44
N LYS A 216 17.46 7.30 0.77
CA LYS A 216 18.22 7.48 2.02
C LYS A 216 18.95 8.83 2.10
N SER A 217 19.33 9.43 0.98
CA SER A 217 20.10 10.68 0.95
C SER A 217 19.29 11.83 0.35
N GLU A 218 19.43 13.04 0.87
CA GLU A 218 18.81 14.24 0.29
C GLU A 218 19.18 14.48 -1.18
N PRO A 219 20.47 14.43 -1.61
CA PRO A 219 20.81 14.56 -3.03
C PRO A 219 20.24 13.43 -3.89
N GLY A 220 20.10 12.22 -3.32
CA GLY A 220 19.45 11.10 -3.99
C GLY A 220 17.96 11.34 -4.21
N ARG A 221 17.25 11.89 -3.22
CA ARG A 221 15.83 12.25 -3.35
C ARG A 221 15.58 13.34 -4.39
N ARG A 222 16.44 14.37 -4.46
CA ARG A 222 16.36 15.41 -5.50
C ARG A 222 16.54 14.82 -6.90
N ARG A 223 17.55 13.97 -7.09
CA ARG A 223 17.75 13.26 -8.37
C ARG A 223 16.59 12.34 -8.71
N LEU A 224 16.00 11.68 -7.70
CA LEU A 224 14.85 10.82 -7.90
C LEU A 224 13.62 11.62 -8.36
N SER A 225 13.43 12.82 -7.82
CA SER A 225 12.40 13.78 -8.25
C SER A 225 12.61 14.21 -9.70
N ASP A 226 13.84 14.53 -10.10
CA ASP A 226 14.19 14.87 -11.50
C ASP A 226 13.96 13.69 -12.46
N LEU A 227 14.12 12.46 -11.99
CA LEU A 227 14.00 11.21 -12.76
C LEU A 227 12.66 10.49 -12.54
N CYS A 228 11.66 11.15 -11.97
CA CYS A 228 10.37 10.52 -11.68
C CYS A 228 9.70 9.92 -12.92
N ASP A 229 9.79 10.60 -14.07
CA ASP A 229 9.23 10.10 -15.32
C ASP A 229 9.94 8.82 -15.80
N GLU A 230 11.28 8.78 -15.75
CA GLU A 230 12.05 7.58 -16.12
C GLU A 230 11.75 6.40 -15.19
N LEU A 231 11.56 6.68 -13.90
CA LEU A 231 11.13 5.68 -12.92
C LEU A 231 9.76 5.11 -13.29
N CYS A 232 8.80 5.96 -13.65
CA CYS A 232 7.47 5.52 -14.10
C CYS A 232 7.55 4.58 -15.29
N GLU A 233 8.25 4.98 -16.36
CA GLU A 233 8.39 4.16 -17.56
C GLU A 233 9.06 2.81 -17.23
N SER A 234 10.05 2.81 -16.35
CA SER A 234 10.74 1.58 -15.93
C SER A 234 9.85 0.65 -15.08
N LEU A 235 9.00 1.20 -14.21
CA LEU A 235 8.03 0.44 -13.43
C LEU A 235 6.89 -0.13 -14.30
N LEU A 236 6.48 0.60 -15.34
CA LEU A 236 5.53 0.13 -16.35
C LEU A 236 6.12 -1.01 -17.20
N ALA A 237 7.38 -0.88 -17.62
CA ALA A 237 8.07 -1.89 -18.41
C ALA A 237 8.37 -3.18 -17.63
N SER A 238 8.50 -3.10 -16.31
CA SER A 238 8.80 -4.28 -15.48
C SER A 238 7.57 -5.19 -15.33
N GLN A 239 7.45 -6.22 -16.17
CA GLN A 239 6.30 -7.14 -16.13
C GLN A 239 6.35 -8.15 -14.97
N ASP A 240 7.53 -8.39 -14.39
CA ASP A 240 7.75 -9.50 -13.44
C ASP A 240 7.32 -9.20 -11.99
N ALA A 241 6.89 -7.98 -11.68
CA ALA A 241 6.61 -7.58 -10.30
C ALA A 241 5.13 -7.60 -9.93
N ASP A 242 4.86 -8.22 -8.79
CA ASP A 242 3.58 -8.16 -8.09
C ASP A 242 3.15 -6.68 -7.92
N PRO A 243 1.94 -6.31 -8.34
CA PRO A 243 1.38 -4.97 -8.11
C PRO A 243 1.52 -4.48 -6.67
N SER A 244 1.44 -5.36 -5.67
CA SER A 244 1.55 -4.98 -4.26
C SER A 244 2.94 -4.41 -3.91
N LEU A 245 3.99 -4.99 -4.47
CA LEU A 245 5.38 -4.54 -4.28
C LEU A 245 5.62 -3.22 -5.02
N LYS A 246 5.06 -3.08 -6.23
CA LYS A 246 5.11 -1.81 -6.98
C LYS A 246 4.42 -0.69 -6.20
N LEU A 247 3.23 -0.95 -5.67
CA LEU A 247 2.49 0.02 -4.87
C LEU A 247 3.27 0.44 -3.61
N THR A 248 3.88 -0.52 -2.93
CA THR A 248 4.71 -0.25 -1.75
C THR A 248 5.90 0.64 -2.10
N LEU A 249 6.57 0.36 -3.21
CA LEU A 249 7.68 1.17 -3.70
C LEU A 249 7.22 2.60 -4.04
N ILE A 250 6.13 2.74 -4.79
CA ILE A 250 5.56 4.04 -5.18
C ILE A 250 5.16 4.84 -3.93
N ASN A 251 4.44 4.24 -2.98
CA ASN A 251 4.09 4.85 -1.70
C ASN A 251 5.34 5.38 -0.98
N ASN A 252 6.38 4.56 -0.88
CA ASN A 252 7.63 4.93 -0.21
C ASN A 252 8.33 6.10 -0.93
N VAL A 253 8.38 6.10 -2.26
CA VAL A 253 8.94 7.21 -3.03
C VAL A 253 8.16 8.49 -2.75
N MET A 254 6.85 8.45 -2.90
CA MET A 254 6.00 9.63 -2.80
C MET A 254 6.01 10.22 -1.40
N ILE A 255 5.92 9.41 -0.34
CA ILE A 255 6.07 9.88 1.04
C ILE A 255 7.41 10.60 1.26
N ASN A 256 8.50 10.08 0.71
CA ASN A 256 9.82 10.69 0.90
C ASN A 256 10.03 11.96 0.05
N LEU A 257 9.42 12.06 -1.13
CA LEU A 257 9.45 13.27 -1.95
C LEU A 257 8.53 14.36 -1.36
N ASP A 258 7.33 14.00 -0.92
CA ASP A 258 6.37 14.90 -0.25
C ASP A 258 6.96 15.50 1.02
N ARG A 259 7.64 14.68 1.85
CA ARG A 259 8.27 15.14 3.09
C ARG A 259 9.25 16.29 2.84
N ASP A 260 9.97 16.22 1.74
CA ASP A 260 10.99 17.21 1.36
C ASP A 260 10.41 18.29 0.42
N LYS A 261 9.09 18.26 0.15
CA LYS A 261 8.36 19.15 -0.78
C LYS A 261 8.97 19.19 -2.18
N LEU A 262 9.50 18.05 -2.62
CA LEU A 262 10.06 17.91 -3.95
C LEU A 262 8.95 17.68 -4.98
N PRO A 263 9.10 18.16 -6.23
CA PRO A 263 8.08 17.96 -7.25
C PRO A 263 7.94 16.47 -7.57
N ILE A 264 6.71 16.00 -7.70
CA ILE A 264 6.37 14.64 -8.08
C ILE A 264 5.70 14.70 -9.45
N SER A 265 6.14 13.83 -10.37
CA SER A 265 5.52 13.73 -11.69
C SER A 265 4.06 13.28 -11.59
N THR A 266 3.20 13.90 -12.41
CA THR A 266 1.79 13.47 -12.58
C THR A 266 1.69 12.01 -13.03
N LYS A 267 2.63 11.55 -13.87
CA LYS A 267 2.68 10.14 -14.30
C LYS A 267 2.88 9.17 -13.14
N LEU A 268 3.59 9.58 -12.09
CA LEU A 268 3.82 8.74 -10.91
C LEU A 268 2.57 8.63 -10.05
N TYR A 269 1.81 9.72 -9.92
CA TYR A 269 0.47 9.69 -9.36
C TYR A 269 -0.45 8.75 -10.14
N ASP A 270 -0.51 8.90 -11.47
CA ASP A 270 -1.38 8.08 -12.31
C ASP A 270 -1.01 6.59 -12.21
N LEU A 271 0.29 6.27 -12.20
CA LEU A 271 0.77 4.91 -11.95
C LEU A 271 0.39 4.42 -10.54
N GLY A 272 0.49 5.26 -9.52
CA GLY A 272 0.05 4.97 -8.15
C GLY A 272 -1.43 4.62 -8.09
N ILE A 273 -2.30 5.44 -8.70
CA ILE A 273 -3.75 5.24 -8.82
C ILE A 273 -4.07 3.90 -9.50
N LEU A 274 -3.45 3.63 -10.65
CA LEU A 274 -3.72 2.40 -11.40
C LEU A 274 -3.21 1.16 -10.67
N THR A 275 -2.08 1.26 -9.97
CA THR A 275 -1.52 0.16 -9.19
C THR A 275 -2.35 -0.09 -7.94
N SER A 276 -2.84 0.96 -7.26
CA SER A 276 -3.71 0.81 -6.09
C SER A 276 -5.06 0.18 -6.45
N ILE A 277 -5.64 0.54 -7.60
CA ILE A 277 -6.85 -0.11 -8.12
C ILE A 277 -6.58 -1.59 -8.41
N LYS A 278 -5.47 -1.94 -9.06
CA LYS A 278 -5.08 -3.34 -9.30
C LYS A 278 -4.88 -4.15 -8.01
N CYS A 279 -4.41 -3.50 -6.95
CA CYS A 279 -4.27 -4.10 -5.62
C CYS A 279 -5.56 -4.08 -4.80
N ASN A 280 -6.68 -3.58 -5.35
CA ASN A 280 -7.93 -3.33 -4.62
C ASN A 280 -7.77 -2.43 -3.36
N ALA A 281 -6.73 -1.59 -3.33
CA ALA A 281 -6.45 -0.63 -2.27
C ALA A 281 -7.19 0.70 -2.52
N ILE A 282 -8.52 0.65 -2.53
CA ILE A 282 -9.37 1.76 -2.99
C ILE A 282 -9.23 3.05 -2.17
N LEU A 283 -9.05 2.94 -0.85
CA LEU A 283 -8.79 4.10 0.01
C LEU A 283 -7.47 4.79 -0.38
N THR A 284 -6.44 4.01 -0.69
CA THR A 284 -5.16 4.55 -1.19
C THR A 284 -5.34 5.19 -2.57
N THR A 285 -6.22 4.64 -3.42
CA THR A 285 -6.60 5.27 -4.69
C THR A 285 -7.23 6.66 -4.46
N GLN A 286 -8.15 6.79 -3.50
CA GLN A 286 -8.74 8.09 -3.14
C GLN A 286 -7.67 9.09 -2.69
N ASP A 287 -6.75 8.68 -1.82
CA ASP A 287 -5.63 9.52 -1.37
C ASP A 287 -4.76 9.98 -2.53
N TYR A 288 -4.45 9.08 -3.47
CA TYR A 288 -3.68 9.43 -4.66
C TYR A 288 -4.39 10.41 -5.57
N ILE A 289 -5.69 10.22 -5.80
CA ILE A 289 -6.50 11.15 -6.60
C ILE A 289 -6.54 12.53 -5.93
N LYS A 290 -6.74 12.57 -4.60
CA LYS A 290 -6.74 13.83 -3.84
C LYS A 290 -5.41 14.57 -3.98
N ARG A 291 -4.28 13.91 -3.74
CA ARG A 291 -2.95 14.51 -3.93
C ARG A 291 -2.71 14.92 -5.38
N ARG A 292 -3.16 14.12 -6.34
CA ARG A 292 -3.04 14.43 -7.76
C ARG A 292 -3.78 15.72 -8.13
N LEU A 293 -4.96 15.96 -7.53
CA LEU A 293 -5.73 17.19 -7.68
C LEU A 293 -5.07 18.40 -7.02
N GLU A 294 -4.41 18.21 -5.87
CA GLU A 294 -3.65 19.27 -5.19
C GLU A 294 -2.46 19.74 -6.05
N HIS A 295 -1.89 18.86 -6.88
CA HIS A 295 -0.75 19.15 -7.77
C HIS A 295 -1.12 19.45 -9.23
N GLY A 296 -2.41 19.42 -9.60
CA GLY A 296 -2.90 19.74 -10.94
C GLY A 296 -4.23 19.09 -11.25
N ASN A 297 -4.81 19.35 -12.42
CA ASN A 297 -6.11 18.75 -12.76
C ASN A 297 -5.97 17.31 -13.27
N LEU A 298 -6.99 16.49 -13.03
CA LEU A 298 -7.20 15.23 -13.75
C LEU A 298 -7.90 15.53 -15.06
N ASP A 299 -7.35 15.00 -16.15
CA ASP A 299 -7.98 15.06 -17.46
C ASP A 299 -9.02 13.94 -17.63
N ASP A 300 -9.94 14.14 -18.56
CA ASP A 300 -11.02 13.19 -18.84
C ASP A 300 -10.51 11.81 -19.23
N GLU A 301 -9.34 11.73 -19.87
CA GLU A 301 -8.71 10.47 -20.27
C GLU A 301 -8.20 9.70 -19.04
N SER A 302 -7.56 10.36 -18.07
CA SER A 302 -7.18 9.70 -16.82
C SER A 302 -8.40 9.18 -16.07
N ILE A 303 -9.50 9.95 -16.01
CA ILE A 303 -10.76 9.51 -15.40
C ILE A 303 -11.31 8.29 -16.15
N HIS A 304 -11.29 8.30 -17.48
CA HIS A 304 -11.72 7.18 -18.30
C HIS A 304 -10.92 5.90 -18.01
N ILE A 305 -9.59 6.01 -17.91
CA ILE A 305 -8.70 4.88 -17.59
C ILE A 305 -8.98 4.37 -16.17
N ILE A 306 -9.15 5.27 -15.19
CA ILE A 306 -9.49 4.92 -13.81
C ILE A 306 -10.80 4.12 -13.75
N LEU A 307 -11.86 4.62 -14.38
CA LEU A 307 -13.17 3.97 -14.41
C LEU A 307 -13.12 2.62 -15.13
N THR A 308 -12.39 2.53 -16.24
CA THR A 308 -12.15 1.27 -16.95
C THR A 308 -11.47 0.26 -16.03
N LYS A 309 -10.44 0.69 -15.29
CA LYS A 309 -9.72 -0.18 -14.37
C LYS A 309 -10.58 -0.64 -13.20
N ILE A 310 -11.39 0.25 -12.61
CA ILE A 310 -12.35 -0.09 -11.56
C ILE A 310 -13.34 -1.15 -12.05
N LYS A 311 -13.92 -0.94 -13.24
CA LYS A 311 -14.83 -1.90 -13.88
C LYS A 311 -14.18 -3.27 -14.09
N GLU A 312 -12.92 -3.31 -14.52
CA GLU A 312 -12.19 -4.55 -14.78
C GLU A 312 -11.78 -5.31 -13.52
N THR A 313 -11.29 -4.60 -12.49
CA THR A 313 -10.56 -5.23 -11.38
C THR A 313 -11.31 -5.26 -10.05
N SER A 314 -12.16 -4.26 -9.78
CA SER A 314 -12.72 -4.09 -8.45
C SER A 314 -14.04 -4.84 -8.22
N MET A 315 -14.56 -5.51 -9.24
CA MET A 315 -15.87 -6.20 -9.22
C MET A 315 -15.81 -7.68 -9.60
N VAL A 316 -14.62 -8.22 -9.83
CA VAL A 316 -14.43 -9.65 -10.10
C VAL A 316 -13.49 -10.18 -9.02
N LEU A 317 -13.99 -11.11 -8.20
CA LEU A 317 -13.10 -11.85 -7.31
C LEU A 317 -12.25 -12.78 -8.16
N ASP A 318 -11.00 -12.40 -8.43
CA ASP A 318 -10.04 -13.36 -8.96
C ASP A 318 -9.59 -14.24 -7.79
N THR A 319 -10.12 -15.48 -7.74
CA THR A 319 -9.93 -16.47 -6.66
C THR A 319 -8.47 -16.83 -6.41
N PHE A 320 -7.54 -16.35 -7.24
CA PHE A 320 -6.12 -16.68 -7.22
C PHE A 320 -5.21 -15.54 -6.76
N SER A 321 -5.73 -14.37 -6.38
CA SER A 321 -4.87 -13.29 -5.87
C SER A 321 -4.51 -13.49 -4.39
N TYR A 322 -3.44 -14.26 -4.14
CA TYR A 322 -2.88 -14.59 -2.82
C TYR A 322 -2.46 -13.38 -1.95
N HIS A 323 -2.54 -12.16 -2.49
CA HIS A 323 -2.07 -10.93 -1.84
C HIS A 323 -3.15 -9.87 -1.63
N ALA A 324 -4.42 -10.20 -1.86
CA ALA A 324 -5.51 -9.37 -1.35
C ALA A 324 -5.33 -9.28 0.17
N ILE A 325 -4.88 -8.12 0.65
CA ILE A 325 -5.03 -7.71 2.04
C ILE A 325 -6.48 -8.09 2.39
N GLN A 326 -6.66 -8.90 3.44
CA GLN A 326 -7.91 -9.57 3.85
C GLN A 326 -9.04 -8.59 4.18
N LEU A 327 -9.40 -7.71 3.26
CA LEU A 327 -10.58 -6.90 3.33
C LEU A 327 -11.73 -7.79 2.87
N ASP A 328 -12.72 -7.86 3.74
CA ASP A 328 -14.02 -8.42 3.42
C ASP A 328 -14.52 -7.80 2.10
N ILE A 329 -15.04 -8.64 1.20
CA ILE A 329 -15.57 -8.26 -0.12
C ILE A 329 -16.56 -7.09 0.03
N SER A 330 -17.37 -7.15 1.10
CA SER A 330 -18.31 -6.09 1.47
C SER A 330 -17.61 -4.75 1.67
N SER A 331 -16.48 -4.76 2.39
CA SER A 331 -15.67 -3.55 2.64
C SER A 331 -15.04 -3.01 1.36
N GLN A 332 -14.60 -3.89 0.47
CA GLN A 332 -14.05 -3.50 -0.83
C GLN A 332 -15.11 -2.82 -1.70
N LEU A 333 -16.28 -3.44 -1.88
CA LEU A 333 -17.35 -2.87 -2.71
C LEU A 333 -17.89 -1.56 -2.13
N ARG A 334 -17.96 -1.43 -0.79
CA ARG A 334 -18.25 -0.15 -0.13
C ARG A 334 -17.23 0.93 -0.48
N ALA A 335 -15.94 0.60 -0.45
CA ALA A 335 -14.89 1.55 -0.79
C ALA A 335 -14.98 1.99 -2.26
N VAL A 336 -15.30 1.07 -3.19
CA VAL A 336 -15.55 1.41 -4.60
C VAL A 336 -16.77 2.34 -4.73
N PHE A 337 -17.87 2.01 -4.06
CA PHE A 337 -19.07 2.84 -4.05
C PHE A 337 -18.78 4.24 -3.51
N SER A 338 -18.01 4.33 -2.42
CA SER A 338 -17.56 5.59 -1.83
C SER A 338 -16.68 6.40 -2.78
N LEU A 339 -15.71 5.78 -3.47
CA LEU A 339 -14.89 6.46 -4.48
C LEU A 339 -15.74 7.00 -5.65
N LEU A 340 -16.77 6.26 -6.07
CA LEU A 340 -17.65 6.68 -7.15
C LEU A 340 -18.55 7.85 -6.73
N THR A 341 -19.16 7.78 -5.55
CA THR A 341 -20.24 8.70 -5.13
C THR A 341 -19.81 9.81 -4.18
N GLY A 342 -18.68 9.65 -3.49
CA GLY A 342 -18.23 10.50 -2.37
C GLY A 342 -18.94 10.20 -1.06
N TYR A 343 -19.85 9.21 -1.02
CA TYR A 343 -20.59 8.89 0.18
C TYR A 343 -19.76 7.98 1.10
N THR A 344 -19.58 8.42 2.34
CA THR A 344 -18.97 7.66 3.44
C THR A 344 -19.94 7.64 4.61
N PRO A 345 -20.29 6.46 5.16
CA PRO A 345 -21.28 6.39 6.21
C PRO A 345 -20.75 7.00 7.51
N GLY A 346 -21.48 7.96 8.07
CA GLY A 346 -21.14 8.62 9.32
C GLY A 346 -20.22 9.84 9.20
N GLU A 347 -19.88 10.25 7.97
CA GLU A 347 -19.20 11.52 7.71
C GLU A 347 -20.20 12.55 7.20
N ASP A 348 -20.17 13.76 7.79
CA ASP A 348 -21.06 14.86 7.43
C ASP A 348 -20.59 15.57 6.15
N GLU A 349 -19.31 15.46 5.80
CA GLU A 349 -18.73 16.05 4.61
C GLU A 349 -18.49 14.98 3.53
N PRO A 350 -18.93 15.22 2.27
CA PRO A 350 -18.66 14.31 1.19
C PRO A 350 -17.15 14.22 0.94
N THR A 351 -16.65 13.00 0.87
CA THR A 351 -15.26 12.75 0.47
C THR A 351 -15.08 12.99 -1.02
N LEU A 352 -13.82 12.93 -1.48
CA LEU A 352 -13.51 13.02 -2.90
C LEU A 352 -14.30 11.97 -3.71
N SER A 353 -15.06 12.44 -4.70
CA SER A 353 -15.88 11.60 -5.57
C SER A 353 -15.49 11.71 -7.03
N LEU A 354 -15.45 10.57 -7.73
CA LEU A 354 -15.33 10.58 -9.19
C LEU A 354 -16.56 11.25 -9.83
N ARG A 355 -17.74 11.15 -9.21
CA ARG A 355 -18.96 11.87 -9.64
C ARG A 355 -18.71 13.37 -9.86
N SER A 356 -18.00 14.02 -8.95
CA SER A 356 -17.69 15.47 -9.05
C SER A 356 -16.65 15.82 -10.12
N LEU A 357 -15.85 14.84 -10.56
CA LEU A 357 -14.77 15.03 -11.52
C LEU A 357 -15.19 14.72 -12.96
N ILE A 358 -16.27 13.97 -13.15
CA ILE A 358 -16.75 13.56 -14.47
C ILE A 358 -17.53 14.69 -15.14
N ASP A 359 -17.09 15.11 -16.32
CA ASP A 359 -17.93 15.96 -17.19
C ASP A 359 -19.08 15.13 -17.76
N ARG A 360 -20.31 15.43 -17.32
CA ARG A 360 -21.54 14.80 -17.85
C ARG A 360 -21.75 15.08 -19.34
N LYS A 361 -21.13 16.11 -19.90
CA LYS A 361 -21.14 16.38 -21.35
C LYS A 361 -20.24 15.41 -22.11
N ASN A 362 -19.28 14.78 -21.44
CA ASN A 362 -18.46 13.72 -22.02
C ASN A 362 -19.16 12.36 -21.85
N PRO A 363 -19.78 11.81 -22.92
CA PRO A 363 -20.58 10.61 -22.82
C PRO A 363 -19.75 9.38 -22.46
N ARG A 364 -18.43 9.36 -22.72
CA ARG A 364 -17.60 8.16 -22.55
C ARG A 364 -17.34 7.85 -21.09
N SER A 365 -16.79 8.82 -20.36
CA SER A 365 -16.46 8.65 -18.93
C SER A 365 -17.73 8.55 -18.09
N PHE A 366 -18.76 9.33 -18.39
CA PHE A 366 -20.04 9.23 -17.70
C PHE A 366 -20.73 7.88 -17.94
N HIS A 367 -20.69 7.32 -19.16
CA HIS A 367 -21.22 5.98 -19.40
C HIS A 367 -20.48 4.90 -18.60
N LEU A 368 -19.14 4.95 -18.51
CA LEU A 368 -18.38 4.02 -17.67
C LEU A 368 -18.72 4.15 -16.19
N TYR A 369 -18.92 5.37 -15.71
CA TYR A 369 -19.35 5.63 -14.33
C TYR A 369 -20.71 4.98 -14.02
N ILE A 370 -21.69 5.18 -14.91
CA ILE A 370 -23.01 4.57 -14.82
C ILE A 370 -22.92 3.04 -14.88
N GLN A 371 -22.05 2.48 -15.72
CA GLN A 371 -21.78 1.04 -15.75
C GLN A 371 -21.19 0.51 -14.43
N CYS A 372 -20.28 1.25 -13.80
CA CYS A 372 -19.74 0.86 -12.49
C CYS A 372 -20.84 0.86 -11.42
N LEU A 373 -21.67 1.89 -11.36
CA LEU A 373 -22.80 1.95 -10.42
C LEU A 373 -23.81 0.81 -10.66
N ALA A 374 -24.13 0.51 -11.91
CA ALA A 374 -25.03 -0.57 -12.26
C ALA A 374 -24.50 -1.94 -11.82
N ARG A 375 -23.20 -2.20 -11.98
CA ARG A 375 -22.57 -3.45 -11.53
C ARG A 375 -22.48 -3.57 -10.01
N LEU A 376 -22.56 -2.46 -9.27
CA LEU A 376 -22.73 -2.49 -7.81
C LEU A 376 -24.20 -2.70 -7.39
N GLY A 377 -25.16 -2.65 -8.31
CA GLY A 377 -26.58 -2.67 -7.96
C GLY A 377 -27.03 -1.40 -7.24
N ALA A 378 -26.36 -0.27 -7.46
CA ALA A 378 -26.68 1.03 -6.87
C ALA A 378 -27.88 1.71 -7.58
N PHE A 379 -29.02 1.04 -7.61
CA PHE A 379 -30.18 1.42 -8.43
C PHE A 379 -30.79 2.76 -8.02
N ARG A 380 -30.81 3.09 -6.72
CA ARG A 380 -31.35 4.38 -6.28
C ARG A 380 -30.43 5.51 -6.68
N THR A 381 -29.13 5.31 -6.53
CA THR A 381 -28.10 6.26 -6.97
C THR A 381 -28.23 6.51 -8.48
N LEU A 382 -28.41 5.45 -9.28
CA LEU A 382 -28.66 5.57 -10.73
C LEU A 382 -29.93 6.35 -11.07
N TRP A 383 -31.01 6.15 -10.32
CA TRP A 383 -32.25 6.91 -10.48
C TRP A 383 -32.02 8.41 -10.23
N HIS A 384 -31.29 8.77 -9.18
CA HIS A 384 -30.94 10.17 -8.92
C HIS A 384 -30.03 10.76 -10.00
N GLU A 385 -29.05 10.01 -10.50
CA GLU A 385 -28.20 10.46 -11.61
C GLU A 385 -29.02 10.80 -12.85
N TYR A 386 -30.06 10.01 -13.16
CA TYR A 386 -30.96 10.27 -14.28
C TYR A 386 -31.76 11.57 -14.10
N HIS A 387 -32.41 11.74 -12.96
CA HIS A 387 -33.32 12.87 -12.74
C HIS A 387 -32.62 14.18 -12.39
N GLU A 388 -31.36 14.14 -11.95
CA GLU A 388 -30.54 15.33 -11.76
C GLU A 388 -30.09 15.92 -13.12
N THR A 389 -29.85 15.09 -14.14
CA THR A 389 -29.56 15.57 -15.51
C THR A 389 -30.72 16.36 -16.11
N ASP A 390 -31.96 15.95 -15.85
CA ASP A 390 -33.14 16.65 -16.38
C ASP A 390 -33.34 18.00 -15.68
N SER A 391 -33.10 18.06 -14.37
CA SER A 391 -33.29 19.26 -13.54
C SER A 391 -32.32 20.39 -13.90
N ALA A 392 -31.06 20.07 -14.23
CA ALA A 392 -30.06 21.07 -14.63
C ALA A 392 -30.27 21.62 -16.06
N SER A 393 -31.03 20.90 -16.89
CA SER A 393 -31.34 21.31 -18.28
C SER A 393 -32.56 22.26 -18.37
N TYR A 394 -33.36 22.37 -17.31
CA TYR A 394 -34.61 23.14 -17.31
C TYR A 394 -34.39 24.58 -16.83
N ASN A 395 -33.70 25.39 -17.64
CA ASN A 395 -33.72 26.85 -17.48
C ASN A 395 -34.61 27.48 -18.59
N PRO A 396 -35.92 27.71 -18.33
CA PRO A 396 -36.88 28.13 -19.35
C PRO A 396 -36.63 29.54 -19.93
N ASN A 397 -35.68 30.30 -19.36
CA ASN A 397 -35.38 31.68 -19.77
C ASN A 397 -34.10 31.83 -20.61
N THR A 398 -33.38 30.75 -20.90
CA THR A 398 -32.18 30.82 -21.76
C THR A 398 -32.58 30.58 -23.20
N PHE A 399 -32.64 31.68 -23.95
CA PHE A 399 -32.91 31.72 -25.38
C PHE A 399 -32.26 30.57 -26.15
N ALA A 400 -33.07 29.99 -27.04
CA ALA A 400 -32.71 28.98 -28.00
C ALA A 400 -31.44 29.32 -28.80
N VAL A 401 -30.28 28.95 -28.26
CA VAL A 401 -29.09 28.71 -29.08
C VAL A 401 -29.30 27.33 -29.70
N LYS A 402 -29.99 27.32 -30.85
CA LYS A 402 -29.95 26.22 -31.82
C LYS A 402 -28.48 25.94 -32.15
N GLY A 403 -27.86 24.93 -31.55
CA GLY A 403 -26.47 24.66 -31.88
C GLY A 403 -25.78 23.47 -31.22
N SER A 404 -26.17 23.04 -30.01
CA SER A 404 -25.53 21.86 -29.42
C SER A 404 -26.43 20.63 -29.57
N ASN A 405 -26.19 19.85 -30.63
CA ASN A 405 -26.61 18.45 -30.75
C ASN A 405 -25.92 17.59 -29.67
N ILE A 406 -26.06 17.95 -28.40
CA ILE A 406 -25.73 17.02 -27.31
C ILE A 406 -26.78 15.92 -27.42
N ASN A 407 -26.29 14.75 -27.81
CA ASN A 407 -27.02 13.58 -28.32
C ASN A 407 -28.44 13.42 -27.76
N LYS A 408 -29.43 13.39 -28.65
CA LYS A 408 -30.79 12.92 -28.34
C LYS A 408 -30.80 11.51 -27.72
N ASP A 409 -29.72 10.75 -27.91
CA ASP A 409 -29.50 9.42 -27.36
C ASP A 409 -29.19 9.43 -25.84
N PHE A 410 -28.71 10.56 -25.28
CA PHE A 410 -28.55 10.69 -23.82
C PHE A 410 -29.85 11.03 -23.10
N ALA A 411 -30.76 11.73 -23.79
CA ALA A 411 -31.97 12.30 -23.20
C ALA A 411 -33.08 11.28 -22.86
N LYS A 412 -32.92 10.00 -23.21
CA LYS A 412 -33.98 8.98 -23.03
C LYS A 412 -33.75 7.98 -21.89
N GLY A 413 -32.68 8.13 -21.11
CA GLY A 413 -32.32 7.14 -20.08
C GLY A 413 -31.71 5.85 -20.63
N ASP A 414 -31.48 5.82 -21.95
CA ASP A 414 -30.95 4.69 -22.71
C ASP A 414 -29.64 4.16 -22.10
N HIS A 415 -28.70 5.04 -21.78
CA HIS A 415 -27.40 4.63 -21.22
C HIS A 415 -27.49 3.98 -19.83
N ILE A 416 -28.48 4.35 -19.00
CA ILE A 416 -28.70 3.75 -17.68
C ILE A 416 -29.38 2.40 -17.82
N ALA A 417 -30.43 2.32 -18.65
CA ALA A 417 -31.09 1.05 -18.97
C ALA A 417 -30.07 0.04 -19.53
N SER A 418 -29.22 0.50 -20.44
CA SER A 418 -28.10 -0.25 -21.00
C SER A 418 -27.16 -0.79 -19.96
N ALA A 419 -26.71 0.06 -19.05
CA ALA A 419 -25.78 -0.32 -18.00
C ALA A 419 -26.39 -1.35 -17.05
N ILE A 420 -27.65 -1.19 -16.65
CA ILE A 420 -28.36 -2.15 -15.79
C ILE A 420 -28.49 -3.50 -16.50
N LEU A 421 -28.93 -3.52 -17.76
CA LEU A 421 -29.09 -4.76 -18.52
C LEU A 421 -27.74 -5.44 -18.77
N HIS A 422 -26.68 -4.69 -19.09
CA HIS A 422 -25.33 -5.25 -19.19
C HIS A 422 -24.85 -5.84 -17.87
N ALA A 423 -25.07 -5.15 -16.75
CA ALA A 423 -24.71 -5.65 -15.43
C ALA A 423 -25.47 -6.95 -15.08
N LEU A 424 -26.76 -7.05 -15.44
CA LEU A 424 -27.55 -8.27 -15.25
C LEU A 424 -27.08 -9.43 -16.14
N VAL A 425 -26.61 -9.14 -17.35
CA VAL A 425 -26.02 -10.17 -18.20
C VAL A 425 -24.67 -10.64 -17.66
N ASP A 426 -23.82 -9.70 -17.23
CA ASP A 426 -22.51 -10.02 -16.66
C ASP A 426 -22.65 -10.79 -15.33
N ASN A 427 -23.70 -10.49 -14.57
CA ASN A 427 -24.02 -11.16 -13.31
C ASN A 427 -25.55 -11.35 -13.15
N PRO A 428 -26.11 -12.48 -13.62
CA PRO A 428 -27.54 -12.78 -13.49
C PRO A 428 -28.00 -12.88 -12.03
N ASP A 429 -27.11 -13.30 -11.12
CA ASP A 429 -27.43 -13.42 -9.70
C ASP A 429 -27.67 -12.05 -9.05
N MET A 430 -27.28 -10.94 -9.69
CA MET A 430 -27.64 -9.58 -9.28
C MET A 430 -29.17 -9.38 -9.21
N ALA A 431 -29.97 -10.16 -9.94
CA ALA A 431 -31.43 -10.13 -9.80
C ALA A 431 -31.90 -10.53 -8.39
N SER A 432 -31.11 -11.32 -7.65
CA SER A 432 -31.41 -11.67 -6.25
C SER A 432 -31.39 -10.48 -5.29
N LEU A 433 -30.76 -9.35 -5.68
CA LEU A 433 -30.81 -8.08 -4.92
C LEU A 433 -32.25 -7.64 -4.66
N ALA A 434 -33.14 -7.86 -5.64
CA ALA A 434 -34.56 -7.54 -5.53
C ALA A 434 -35.26 -8.33 -4.41
N GLY A 435 -34.69 -9.44 -3.96
CA GLY A 435 -35.22 -10.27 -2.86
C GLY A 435 -34.80 -9.78 -1.48
N SER A 436 -33.86 -8.83 -1.41
CA SER A 436 -33.33 -8.36 -0.13
C SER A 436 -34.37 -7.54 0.64
N PRO A 437 -34.44 -7.71 1.98
CA PRO A 437 -35.35 -6.92 2.80
C PRO A 437 -34.94 -5.44 2.76
N GLY A 438 -35.86 -4.60 2.28
CA GLY A 438 -35.63 -3.17 2.11
C GLY A 438 -35.20 -2.75 0.70
N PHE A 439 -35.25 -3.63 -0.31
CA PHE A 439 -35.00 -3.24 -1.70
C PHE A 439 -35.92 -2.10 -2.16
N ASN A 440 -37.18 -2.10 -1.75
CA ASN A 440 -38.15 -1.03 -2.07
C ASN A 440 -38.07 0.18 -1.13
N ASN A 441 -37.24 0.14 -0.09
CA ASN A 441 -37.11 1.29 0.79
C ASN A 441 -36.49 2.43 0.01
N THR A 442 -37.10 3.58 0.10
CA THR A 442 -36.68 4.81 -0.56
C THR A 442 -36.83 5.94 0.45
N ALA A 443 -35.87 6.85 0.41
CA ALA A 443 -35.89 8.04 1.23
C ALA A 443 -36.25 9.29 0.41
N GLY A 444 -36.08 9.22 -0.91
CA GLY A 444 -36.35 10.32 -1.85
C GLY A 444 -35.26 11.40 -1.83
N GLN A 445 -34.24 11.24 -0.98
CA GLN A 445 -33.08 12.12 -0.91
C GLN A 445 -31.83 11.35 -1.31
N PHE A 446 -31.01 11.94 -2.18
CA PHE A 446 -29.80 11.33 -2.74
C PHE A 446 -28.94 10.64 -1.67
N TRP A 447 -28.55 11.35 -0.61
CA TRP A 447 -27.63 10.81 0.41
C TRP A 447 -28.23 9.65 1.22
N GLN A 448 -29.51 9.75 1.57
CA GLN A 448 -30.21 8.69 2.31
C GLN A 448 -30.39 7.46 1.42
N ASP A 449 -30.66 7.65 0.14
CA ASP A 449 -30.75 6.57 -0.84
C ASP A 449 -29.38 5.93 -1.14
N CYS A 450 -28.28 6.69 -1.17
CA CYS A 450 -26.93 6.14 -1.23
C CYS A 450 -26.60 5.28 0.00
N GLN A 451 -27.11 5.64 1.19
CA GLN A 451 -26.99 4.80 2.37
C GLN A 451 -27.71 3.46 2.21
N LEU A 452 -28.93 3.48 1.67
CA LEU A 452 -29.69 2.26 1.40
C LEU A 452 -29.00 1.39 0.35
N ASP A 453 -28.45 1.98 -0.71
CA ASP A 453 -27.68 1.26 -1.73
C ASP A 453 -26.41 0.64 -1.14
N MET A 454 -25.66 1.38 -0.32
CA MET A 454 -24.47 0.84 0.33
C MET A 454 -24.81 -0.32 1.28
N LEU A 455 -25.93 -0.25 2.01
CA LEU A 455 -26.42 -1.36 2.82
C LEU A 455 -26.80 -2.57 1.97
N ALA A 456 -27.44 -2.35 0.81
CA ALA A 456 -27.78 -3.41 -0.13
C ALA A 456 -26.52 -4.08 -0.71
N ILE A 457 -25.55 -3.29 -1.19
CA ILE A 457 -24.23 -3.74 -1.65
C ILE A 457 -23.57 -4.62 -0.60
N SER A 458 -23.63 -4.18 0.67
CA SER A 458 -22.98 -4.89 1.77
C SER A 458 -23.56 -6.28 2.01
N ARG A 459 -24.88 -6.40 1.93
CA ARG A 459 -25.63 -7.63 2.19
C ARG A 459 -25.51 -8.62 1.04
N SER A 460 -25.19 -8.12 -0.15
CA SER A 460 -25.13 -8.91 -1.38
C SER A 460 -23.75 -8.93 -1.99
N ALA A 461 -22.72 -8.62 -1.20
CA ALA A 461 -21.34 -8.52 -1.66
C ALA A 461 -20.84 -9.84 -2.28
N GLU A 462 -21.21 -10.98 -1.69
CA GLU A 462 -20.86 -12.31 -2.22
C GLU A 462 -21.46 -12.52 -3.61
N VAL A 463 -22.76 -12.24 -3.77
CA VAL A 463 -23.48 -12.35 -5.04
C VAL A 463 -22.88 -11.42 -6.10
N LEU A 464 -22.56 -10.19 -5.72
CA LEU A 464 -22.01 -9.18 -6.63
C LEU A 464 -20.58 -9.53 -7.08
N ALA A 465 -19.79 -10.16 -6.23
CA ALA A 465 -18.40 -10.46 -6.50
C ALA A 465 -18.17 -11.81 -7.20
N THR A 466 -19.14 -12.72 -7.16
CA THR A 466 -19.08 -13.97 -7.93
C THR A 466 -19.46 -13.71 -9.39
N PRO A 467 -18.53 -13.84 -10.35
CA PRO A 467 -18.88 -13.73 -11.75
C PRO A 467 -19.85 -14.84 -12.13
N GLY A 468 -21.00 -14.48 -12.68
CA GLY A 468 -21.95 -15.44 -13.23
C GLY A 468 -21.30 -16.28 -14.34
N LYS A 469 -21.80 -17.50 -14.56
CA LYS A 469 -21.43 -18.27 -15.77
C LYS A 469 -21.85 -17.42 -16.98
N LYS A 470 -20.88 -16.97 -17.78
CA LYS A 470 -21.14 -16.18 -18.99
C LYS A 470 -22.18 -16.89 -19.84
N VAL A 471 -23.34 -16.26 -20.00
CA VAL A 471 -24.38 -16.67 -20.95
C VAL A 471 -23.83 -16.41 -22.35
N GLY A 472 -23.96 -17.36 -23.28
CA GLY A 472 -23.37 -17.24 -24.61
C GLY A 472 -23.90 -16.04 -25.40
N ASP A 473 -23.02 -15.42 -26.21
CA ASP A 473 -23.24 -14.15 -26.92
C ASP A 473 -24.54 -14.08 -27.75
N THR A 474 -25.04 -15.22 -28.22
CA THR A 474 -26.22 -15.30 -29.10
C THR A 474 -27.56 -15.09 -28.38
N GLN A 475 -27.63 -15.28 -27.05
CA GLN A 475 -28.86 -15.05 -26.27
C GLN A 475 -28.98 -13.62 -25.74
N LEU A 476 -27.87 -12.86 -25.74
CA LEU A 476 -27.86 -11.49 -25.22
C LEU A 476 -28.78 -10.55 -26.01
N SER A 477 -28.75 -10.61 -27.34
CA SER A 477 -29.41 -9.61 -28.19
C SER A 477 -30.94 -9.66 -28.13
N SER A 478 -31.53 -10.85 -27.95
CA SER A 478 -32.99 -11.03 -27.85
C SER A 478 -33.53 -10.58 -26.48
N ILE A 479 -32.83 -10.93 -25.40
CA ILE A 479 -33.18 -10.52 -24.02
C ILE A 479 -33.07 -9.01 -23.88
N TYR A 480 -32.00 -8.44 -24.44
CA TYR A 480 -31.76 -7.00 -24.37
C TYR A 480 -32.85 -6.19 -25.06
N GLY A 481 -33.22 -6.55 -26.30
CA GLY A 481 -34.22 -5.81 -27.07
C GLY A 481 -35.62 -5.82 -26.43
N ALA A 482 -36.04 -6.95 -25.86
CA ALA A 482 -37.36 -7.09 -25.23
C ALA A 482 -37.46 -6.33 -23.90
N ASN A 483 -36.39 -6.36 -23.10
CA ASN A 483 -36.36 -5.78 -21.76
C ASN A 483 -35.97 -4.29 -21.73
N TRP A 484 -35.32 -3.80 -22.78
CA TRP A 484 -34.90 -2.41 -22.90
C TRP A 484 -36.02 -1.41 -22.67
N GLY A 485 -37.11 -1.52 -23.42
CA GLY A 485 -38.22 -0.57 -23.35
C GLY A 485 -38.87 -0.53 -21.97
N ILE A 486 -38.96 -1.68 -21.29
CA ILE A 486 -39.48 -1.80 -19.93
C ILE A 486 -38.55 -1.09 -18.96
N MET A 487 -37.24 -1.34 -19.06
CA MET A 487 -36.23 -0.72 -18.19
C MET A 487 -36.19 0.81 -18.36
N CYS A 488 -36.25 1.32 -19.60
CA CYS A 488 -36.36 2.76 -19.84
C CYS A 488 -37.63 3.34 -19.20
N GLY A 489 -38.77 2.64 -19.31
CA GLY A 489 -40.01 3.07 -18.66
C GLY A 489 -39.92 3.13 -17.13
N ILE A 490 -39.20 2.18 -16.52
CA ILE A 490 -38.97 2.15 -15.06
C ILE A 490 -38.08 3.31 -14.63
N ILE A 491 -36.99 3.58 -15.35
CA ILE A 491 -36.04 4.65 -15.01
C ILE A 491 -36.68 6.03 -15.21
N GLN A 492 -37.56 6.18 -16.20
CA GLN A 492 -38.26 7.44 -16.48
C GLN A 492 -39.34 7.80 -15.46
N GLU A 493 -39.71 6.88 -14.55
CA GLU A 493 -40.72 7.14 -13.53
C GLU A 493 -40.23 8.22 -12.55
N PRO A 494 -40.90 9.39 -12.46
CA PRO A 494 -40.44 10.54 -11.66
C PRO A 494 -40.53 10.32 -10.15
N SER A 495 -41.15 9.22 -9.70
CA SER A 495 -41.24 8.86 -8.29
C SER A 495 -40.42 7.60 -8.03
N ILE A 496 -39.35 7.75 -7.25
CA ILE A 496 -38.51 6.62 -6.83
C ILE A 496 -39.33 5.52 -6.12
N ASP A 497 -40.37 5.90 -5.38
CA ASP A 497 -41.28 5.00 -4.67
C ASP A 497 -42.10 4.09 -5.61
N LYS A 498 -42.25 4.49 -6.88
CA LYS A 498 -42.88 3.68 -7.93
C LYS A 498 -41.85 2.96 -8.79
N ALA A 499 -40.72 3.62 -9.07
CA ALA A 499 -39.64 3.07 -9.87
C ALA A 499 -39.04 1.80 -9.23
N LEU A 500 -38.75 1.82 -7.92
CA LEU A 500 -38.09 0.71 -7.23
C LEU A 500 -38.97 -0.56 -7.16
N PRO A 501 -40.27 -0.50 -6.80
CA PRO A 501 -41.15 -1.66 -6.88
C PRO A 501 -41.31 -2.21 -8.30
N ALA A 502 -41.36 -1.33 -9.32
CA ALA A 502 -41.42 -1.76 -10.72
C ALA A 502 -40.11 -2.47 -11.14
N LEU A 503 -38.96 -1.93 -10.72
CA LEU A 503 -37.66 -2.59 -10.91
C LEU A 503 -37.61 -3.94 -10.19
N GLN A 504 -38.12 -4.02 -8.96
CA GLN A 504 -38.18 -5.27 -8.21
C GLN A 504 -39.01 -6.32 -8.94
N ALA A 505 -40.21 -5.94 -9.43
CA ALA A 505 -41.08 -6.81 -10.19
C ALA A 505 -40.42 -7.29 -11.50
N PHE A 506 -39.71 -6.38 -12.18
CA PHE A 506 -38.93 -6.70 -13.37
C PHE A 506 -37.84 -7.74 -13.07
N LEU A 507 -36.99 -7.49 -12.06
CA LEU A 507 -35.89 -8.39 -11.66
C LEU A 507 -36.39 -9.75 -11.16
N MET A 508 -37.56 -9.80 -10.53
CA MET A 508 -38.19 -11.04 -10.02
C MET A 508 -38.92 -11.85 -11.10
N SER A 509 -39.15 -11.26 -12.28
CA SER A 509 -39.87 -11.95 -13.35
C SER A 509 -38.97 -13.03 -13.96
N LYS A 510 -39.12 -14.28 -13.51
CA LYS A 510 -38.38 -15.46 -14.00
C LYS A 510 -38.17 -15.57 -15.52
N PRO A 511 -39.12 -15.19 -16.41
CA PRO A 511 -38.88 -15.32 -17.86
C PRO A 511 -37.92 -14.28 -18.45
N SER A 512 -37.46 -13.29 -17.69
CA SER A 512 -36.66 -12.19 -18.26
C SER A 512 -35.17 -12.50 -18.44
N PHE A 513 -34.65 -13.59 -17.84
CA PHE A 513 -33.20 -13.92 -17.87
C PHE A 513 -32.85 -15.42 -17.93
N SER A 514 -33.84 -16.32 -18.03
CA SER A 514 -33.65 -17.79 -18.07
C SER A 514 -33.66 -18.38 -19.47
#